data_AF-A0AAW4YVW9-F1
#
_entry.id   AF-A0AAW4YVW9-F1
#
_cell.length_a   1.000
_cell.length_b   1.000
_cell.length_c   1.000
_cell.angle_alpha   90.00
_cell.angle_beta   90.00
_cell.angle_gamma   90.00
#
_symmetry.space_group_name_H-M   'P 1'
#
loop_
_entity.id
_entity.type
_entity.pdbx_description
1 polymer ?
#
loop_
_entity_poly.entity_id
_entity_poly.type
_entity_poly.pdbx_seq_one_letter_code
_entity_poly.pdbx_strand_id
1 'polypeptide(L)'
;MLAGVGGKTIAEAKENLTTEEYYQWCEYRAITGPLVGSTRIEHHLAQLALIQARIGGDKNSKLVDFMLYEADWDSVGQPQEIVATNPTEVFALLQSIAKK
;
A
#
# COMPACT_ATOMS: atom_id res chain seq x y z
N MET A 1 -3.39 -16.41 -17.07
CA MET A 1 -4.76 -16.10 -17.52
C MET A 1 -5.20 -14.89 -16.70
N LEU A 2 -5.45 -13.72 -17.30
CA LEU A 2 -5.85 -12.50 -16.55
C LEU A 2 -7.33 -12.63 -16.16
N ALA A 3 -7.57 -13.41 -15.10
CA ALA A 3 -8.88 -13.90 -14.71
C ALA A 3 -9.52 -13.00 -13.64
N GLY A 4 -10.59 -12.29 -14.02
CA GLY A 4 -11.58 -11.76 -13.07
C GLY A 4 -11.46 -10.28 -12.67
N VAL A 5 -10.33 -9.60 -12.90
CA VAL A 5 -10.17 -8.16 -12.62
C VAL A 5 -10.41 -7.35 -13.89
N GLY A 6 -11.65 -7.36 -14.37
CA GLY A 6 -12.06 -6.61 -15.55
C GLY A 6 -13.53 -6.86 -15.88
N GLY A 7 -14.39 -5.88 -15.60
CA GLY A 7 -15.84 -5.97 -15.86
C GLY A 7 -16.69 -6.51 -14.70
N LYS A 8 -16.09 -6.78 -13.54
CA LYS A 8 -16.79 -7.16 -12.30
C LYS A 8 -16.65 -6.06 -11.24
N THR A 9 -17.62 -5.98 -10.33
CA THR A 9 -17.54 -5.11 -9.16
C THR A 9 -16.45 -5.60 -8.18
N ILE A 10 -15.98 -4.73 -7.28
CA ILE A 10 -14.96 -5.11 -6.27
C ILE A 10 -15.44 -6.28 -5.40
N ALA A 11 -16.73 -6.33 -5.07
CA ALA A 11 -17.32 -7.41 -4.28
C ALA A 11 -17.26 -8.76 -5.02
N GLU A 12 -17.70 -8.77 -6.28
CA GLU A 12 -17.66 -9.98 -7.12
C GLU A 12 -16.23 -10.44 -7.41
N ALA A 13 -15.28 -9.50 -7.54
CA ALA A 13 -13.88 -9.85 -7.71
C ALA A 13 -13.32 -10.52 -6.44
N LYS A 14 -13.68 -10.04 -5.24
CA LYS A 14 -13.25 -10.64 -3.97
C LYS A 14 -13.80 -12.04 -3.75
N GLU A 15 -15.04 -12.30 -4.13
CA GLU A 15 -15.67 -13.61 -3.98
C GLU A 15 -15.13 -14.65 -4.97
N ASN A 16 -14.71 -14.20 -6.16
CA ASN A 16 -14.25 -15.09 -7.23
C ASN A 16 -12.72 -15.25 -7.29
N LEU A 17 -11.95 -14.47 -6.53
CA LEU A 17 -10.48 -14.52 -6.57
C LEU A 17 -9.99 -15.81 -5.90
N THR A 18 -9.34 -16.67 -6.66
CA THR A 18 -8.67 -17.85 -6.11
C THR A 18 -7.35 -17.47 -5.44
N THR A 19 -6.89 -18.30 -4.51
CA THR A 19 -5.60 -18.11 -3.82
C THR A 19 -4.42 -18.11 -4.80
N GLU A 20 -4.48 -18.94 -5.84
CA GLU A 20 -3.42 -18.99 -6.87
C GLU A 20 -3.37 -17.69 -7.68
N GLU A 21 -4.53 -17.18 -8.13
CA GLU A 21 -4.62 -15.90 -8.83
C GLU A 21 -4.14 -14.74 -7.95
N TYR A 22 -4.42 -14.78 -6.65
CA TYR A 22 -3.89 -13.80 -5.71
C TYR A 22 -2.36 -13.77 -5.72
N TYR A 23 -1.71 -14.94 -5.63
CA TYR A 23 -0.24 -15.01 -5.68
C TYR A 23 0.33 -14.56 -7.03
N GLN A 24 -0.32 -14.91 -8.14
CA GLN A 24 0.07 -14.42 -9.47
C GLN A 24 -0.05 -12.90 -9.56
N TRP A 25 -1.07 -12.30 -8.95
CA TRP A 25 -1.20 -10.84 -8.87
C TRP A 25 -0.15 -10.20 -7.95
N CYS A 26 0.24 -10.86 -6.85
CA CYS A 26 1.34 -10.40 -6.01
C CYS A 26 2.67 -10.40 -6.78
N GLU A 27 2.96 -11.46 -7.53
CA GLU A 27 4.16 -11.55 -8.37
C GLU A 27 4.13 -10.50 -9.49
N TYR A 28 2.99 -10.34 -10.15
CA TYR A 28 2.79 -9.28 -11.15
C TYR A 28 3.05 -7.89 -10.55
N ARG A 29 2.47 -7.57 -9.38
CA ARG A 29 2.72 -6.29 -8.69
C ARG A 29 4.18 -6.10 -8.27
N ALA A 30 4.89 -7.16 -7.89
CA ALA A 30 6.30 -7.06 -7.54
C ALA A 30 7.16 -6.66 -8.75
N ILE A 31 6.78 -7.09 -9.96
CA ILE A 31 7.50 -6.80 -11.20
C ILE A 31 7.08 -5.44 -11.78
N THR A 32 5.77 -5.17 -11.86
CA THR A 32 5.23 -4.00 -12.57
C THR A 32 5.00 -2.78 -11.67
N GLY A 33 5.07 -2.97 -10.36
CA GLY A 33 4.70 -1.96 -9.38
C GLY A 33 3.18 -1.85 -9.18
N PRO A 34 2.72 -0.77 -8.54
CA PRO A 34 1.31 -0.54 -8.24
C PRO A 34 0.43 -0.55 -9.50
N LEU A 35 -0.78 -1.11 -9.37
CA LEU A 35 -1.80 -1.10 -10.42
C LEU A 35 -2.33 0.32 -10.70
N VAL A 36 -2.05 1.26 -9.80
CA VAL A 36 -2.42 2.66 -9.93
C VAL A 36 -1.41 3.33 -10.86
N GLY A 37 -1.84 3.61 -12.09
CA GLY A 37 -0.97 4.20 -13.11
C GLY A 37 -0.35 5.55 -12.69
N SER A 38 -1.02 6.33 -11.84
CA SER A 38 -0.49 7.59 -11.31
C SER A 38 0.73 7.39 -10.42
N THR A 39 0.78 6.33 -9.60
CA THR A 39 1.94 6.01 -8.76
C THR A 39 3.17 5.67 -9.60
N ARG A 40 2.97 5.03 -10.76
CA ARG A 40 4.07 4.82 -11.70
C ARG A 40 4.61 6.13 -12.26
N ILE A 41 3.75 7.07 -12.65
CA ILE A 41 4.17 8.37 -13.16
C ILE A 41 4.92 9.15 -12.07
N GLU A 42 4.37 9.16 -10.87
CA GLU A 42 4.98 9.77 -9.69
C GLU A 42 6.38 9.22 -9.43
N HIS A 43 6.57 7.90 -9.49
CA HIS A 43 7.88 7.29 -9.32
C HIS A 43 8.93 7.80 -10.32
N HIS A 44 8.55 7.97 -11.58
CA HIS A 44 9.46 8.53 -12.59
C HIS A 44 9.75 10.01 -12.34
N LEU A 45 8.75 10.79 -11.92
CA LEU A 45 8.94 12.20 -11.56
C LEU A 45 9.84 12.36 -10.33
N ALA A 46 9.65 11.52 -9.31
CA ALA A 46 10.49 11.48 -8.12
C ALA A 46 11.95 11.14 -8.47
N GLN A 47 12.18 10.21 -9.40
CA GLN A 47 13.53 9.90 -9.90
C GLN A 47 14.17 11.11 -10.58
N LEU A 48 13.43 11.83 -11.43
CA LEU A 48 13.92 13.04 -12.07
C LEU A 48 14.24 14.14 -11.06
N ALA A 49 13.37 14.35 -10.06
CA ALA A 49 13.59 15.30 -8.99
C ALA A 49 14.82 14.96 -8.15
N LEU A 50 15.01 13.67 -7.82
CA LEU A 50 16.20 13.20 -7.10
C LEU A 50 17.48 13.41 -7.92
N ILE A 51 17.46 13.11 -9.22
CA ILE A 51 18.60 13.39 -10.11
C ILE A 51 18.93 14.88 -10.10
N GLN A 52 17.91 15.75 -10.21
CA GLN A 52 18.10 17.20 -10.15
C GLN A 52 18.66 17.66 -8.80
N ALA A 53 18.18 17.10 -7.68
CA ALA A 53 18.71 17.39 -6.34
C ALA A 53 20.18 16.95 -6.20
N ARG A 54 20.52 15.78 -6.74
CA ARG A 54 21.90 15.27 -6.78
C ARG A 54 22.84 16.16 -7.60
N ILE A 55 22.37 16.66 -8.74
CA ILE A 55 23.10 17.65 -9.54
C ILE A 55 23.29 18.96 -8.76
N GLY A 56 22.27 19.36 -7.97
CA GLY A 56 22.32 20.50 -7.06
C GLY A 56 23.22 20.32 -5.83
N GLY A 57 23.87 19.16 -5.68
CA GLY A 57 24.81 18.87 -4.59
C GLY A 57 24.17 18.26 -3.33
N ASP A 58 22.87 18.00 -3.34
CA ASP A 58 22.21 17.32 -2.23
C ASP A 58 22.49 15.80 -2.24
N LYS A 59 22.97 15.27 -1.12
CA LYS A 59 23.33 13.86 -0.93
C LYS A 59 22.38 13.11 0.00
N ASN A 60 21.50 13.83 0.70
CA ASN A 60 20.74 13.29 1.82
C ASN A 60 19.32 12.94 1.44
N SER A 61 18.71 13.63 0.48
CA SER A 61 17.33 13.31 0.07
C SER A 61 17.27 11.93 -0.57
N LYS A 62 16.24 11.16 -0.24
CA LYS A 62 15.93 9.84 -0.79
C LYS A 62 14.84 9.97 -1.83
N LEU A 63 14.65 8.91 -2.62
CA LEU A 63 13.59 8.89 -3.64
C LEU A 63 12.20 9.11 -3.02
N VAL A 64 11.95 8.49 -1.87
CA VAL A 64 10.68 8.58 -1.12
C VAL A 64 10.33 10.00 -0.70
N ASP A 65 11.33 10.88 -0.50
CA ASP A 65 11.09 12.29 -0.13
C ASP A 65 10.43 13.07 -1.27
N PHE A 66 10.49 12.55 -2.51
CA PHE A 66 9.86 13.12 -3.70
C PHE A 66 8.61 12.34 -4.14
N MET A 67 8.21 11.30 -3.40
CA MET A 67 6.99 10.52 -3.62
C MET A 67 5.87 11.08 -2.73
N LEU A 68 5.06 12.00 -3.24
CA LEU A 68 4.05 12.72 -2.46
C LEU A 68 2.97 11.78 -1.88
N TYR A 69 2.50 10.83 -2.68
CA TYR A 69 1.45 9.91 -2.31
C TYR A 69 1.96 8.82 -1.35
N GLU A 70 3.17 8.28 -1.57
CA GLU A 70 3.75 7.27 -0.67
C GLU A 70 4.22 7.87 0.65
N ALA A 71 4.76 9.10 0.66
CA ALA A 71 5.06 9.83 1.89
C ALA A 71 3.81 10.01 2.76
N ASP A 72 2.67 10.28 2.13
CA ASP A 72 1.39 10.33 2.83
C ASP A 72 0.95 8.95 3.33
N TRP A 73 1.10 7.85 2.59
CA TRP A 73 0.75 6.50 3.06
C TRP A 73 1.55 6.02 4.29
N ASP A 74 2.83 6.40 4.41
CA ASP A 74 3.61 6.10 5.62
C ASP A 74 3.25 7.03 6.79
N SER A 75 2.75 8.24 6.50
CA SER A 75 2.27 9.19 7.53
C SER A 75 0.83 8.95 7.98
N VAL A 76 -0.01 8.39 7.10
CA VAL A 76 -1.32 7.78 7.41
C VAL A 76 -1.00 6.40 7.94
N GLY A 77 -0.51 6.37 9.19
CA GLY A 77 0.12 5.20 9.79
C GLY A 77 -0.52 3.88 9.36
N GLN A 78 0.34 2.95 8.93
CA GLN A 78 0.04 1.52 8.74
C GLN A 78 -1.13 1.15 9.66
N PRO A 79 -2.26 0.59 9.17
CA PRO A 79 -3.38 0.24 10.02
C PRO A 79 -2.80 -0.53 11.20
N GLN A 80 -2.86 0.07 12.39
CA GLN A 80 -2.20 -0.51 13.54
C GLN A 80 -2.82 -1.88 13.71
N GLU A 81 -2.04 -2.94 13.45
CA GLU A 81 -2.39 -4.24 13.97
C GLU A 81 -2.62 -4.00 15.45
N ILE A 82 -3.83 -4.27 15.92
CA ILE A 82 -4.11 -4.27 17.36
C ILE A 82 -3.36 -5.50 17.88
N VAL A 83 -2.05 -5.36 18.08
CA VAL A 83 -1.22 -6.34 18.74
C VAL A 83 -1.55 -6.20 20.22
N ALA A 84 -2.69 -6.76 20.61
CA ALA A 84 -2.99 -6.96 22.01
C ALA A 84 -1.99 -7.99 22.52
N THR A 85 -0.88 -7.51 23.06
CA THR A 85 0.17 -8.33 23.66
C THR A 85 -0.29 -8.97 24.98
N ASN A 86 -1.49 -8.62 25.47
CA ASN A 86 -2.08 -9.20 26.67
C ASN A 86 -3.59 -9.46 26.51
N PRO A 87 -4.08 -10.70 26.72
CA PRO A 87 -5.50 -11.05 26.62
C PRO A 87 -6.43 -10.25 27.55
N THR A 88 -5.91 -9.67 28.63
CA THR A 88 -6.70 -8.82 29.54
C THR A 88 -7.16 -7.51 28.88
N GLU A 89 -6.35 -6.93 28.00
CA GLU A 89 -6.66 -5.65 27.33
C GLU A 89 -7.71 -5.83 26.23
N VAL A 90 -7.69 -6.97 25.54
CA VAL A 90 -8.72 -7.35 24.55
C VAL A 90 -10.10 -7.39 25.20
N PHE A 91 -10.19 -8.02 26.38
CA PHE A 91 -11.46 -8.20 27.06
C PHE A 91 -12.05 -6.87 27.55
N ALA A 92 -11.20 -5.96 28.05
CA ALA A 92 -11.61 -4.62 28.44
C ALA A 92 -12.14 -3.80 27.25
N LEU A 93 -11.48 -3.92 26.09
CA LEU A 93 -11.89 -3.24 24.86
C LEU A 93 -13.26 -3.77 24.37
N LEU A 94 -13.44 -5.09 24.34
CA LEU A 94 -14.72 -5.71 23.96
C LEU A 94 -15.87 -5.29 24.88
N GLN A 95 -15.63 -5.19 26.19
CA GLN A 95 -16.63 -4.71 27.15
C GLN A 95 -17.01 -3.24 26.95
N SER A 96 -16.07 -2.40 26.48
CA SER A 96 -16.35 -0.99 26.16
C SER A 96 -17.21 -0.82 24.92
N ILE A 97 -17.06 -1.71 23.93
CA ILE A 97 -17.83 -1.68 22.68
C ILE A 97 -19.26 -2.21 22.92
N ALA A 98 -19.42 -3.22 23.78
CA ALA A 98 -20.73 -3.77 24.14
C ALA A 98 -21.61 -2.85 25.00
N LYS A 99 -21.08 -1.73 25.49
CA LYS A 99 -21.79 -0.73 26.32
C LYS A 99 -22.30 0.50 25.53
N LYS A 100 -22.05 0.57 24.22
CA LYS A 100 -22.69 1.53 23.32
C LYS A 100 -23.93 0.90 22.69
#